data_AF-A0A1H5IPI5-F1
#
_entry.id   AF-A0A1H5IPI5-F1
#
_cell.length_a   1.000
_cell.length_b   1.000
_cell.length_c   1.000
_cell.angle_alpha   90.00
_cell.angle_beta   90.00
_cell.angle_gamma   90.00
#
_symmetry.space_group_name_H-M   'P 1'
#
loop_
_entity.id
_entity.type
_entity.pdbx_description
1 polymer ?
#
loop_
_entity_poly.entity_id
_entity_poly.type
_entity_poly.pdbx_seq_one_letter_code
_entity_poly.pdbx_strand_id
1 'polypeptide(L)' 'MDESFTIKEFCAAEKISRAFFYKLDKQGKAPQTYPLGSNRRISRDAHVAWRTARQNEAA' A
#
# COMPACT_ATOMS: atom_id res chain seq x y z
N MET A 1 12.88 -0.75 14.14
CA MET A 1 13.32 -0.93 12.73
C MET A 1 12.18 -0.40 11.89
N ASP A 2 12.39 0.67 11.12
CA ASP A 2 11.34 1.32 10.33
C ASP A 2 11.13 0.52 9.03
N GLU A 3 10.20 -0.45 9.07
CA GLU A 3 9.95 -1.37 7.96
C GLU A 3 9.26 -0.61 6.81
N SER A 4 9.97 -0.49 5.68
CA SER A 4 9.43 0.07 4.44
C SER A 4 9.27 -1.02 3.39
N PHE A 5 8.03 -1.21 2.93
CA PHE A 5 7.67 -2.23 1.95
C PHE A 5 7.79 -1.68 0.54
N THR A 6 8.29 -2.49 -0.38
CA THR A 6 8.07 -2.23 -1.81
C THR A 6 6.63 -2.55 -2.19
N ILE A 7 6.16 -2.05 -3.34
CA ILE A 7 4.84 -2.40 -3.88
C ILE A 7 4.67 -3.93 -3.99
N LYS A 8 5.74 -4.66 -4.34
CA LYS A 8 5.71 -6.12 -4.45
C LYS A 8 5.50 -6.79 -3.11
N GLU A 9 6.23 -6.37 -2.08
CA GLU A 9 6.12 -6.92 -0.72
C GLU A 9 4.75 -6.60 -0.10
N PHE A 10 4.27 -5.36 -0.28
CA PHE A 10 2.92 -4.98 0.14
C PHE A 10 1.85 -5.84 -0.52
N CYS A 11 1.93 -6.03 -1.84
CA CYS A 11 1.00 -6.89 -2.58
C CYS A 11 1.02 -8.33 -2.04
N ALA A 12 2.19 -8.87 -1.71
CA ALA A 12 2.33 -10.21 -1.15
C ALA A 12 1.75 -10.31 0.28
N ALA A 13 2.00 -9.30 1.13
CA ALA A 13 1.50 -9.25 2.50
C ALA A 13 -0.03 -9.18 2.57
N GLU A 14 -0.65 -8.34 1.74
CA GLU A 14 -2.10 -8.15 1.70
C GLU A 14 -2.82 -9.14 0.75
N LYS A 15 -2.08 -10.06 0.13
CA LYS A 15 -2.59 -11.00 -0.88
C LYS A 15 -3.38 -10.31 -2.02
N ILE A 16 -2.91 -9.14 -2.45
CA ILE A 16 -3.48 -8.41 -3.59
C ILE A 16 -2.56 -8.44 -4.80
N SER A 17 -3.15 -8.40 -6.00
CA SER A 17 -2.38 -8.30 -7.24
C SER A 17 -1.82 -6.88 -7.44
N ARG A 18 -0.64 -6.75 -8.05
CA ARG A 18 -0.08 -5.41 -8.41
C ARG A 18 -1.04 -4.60 -9.28
N ALA A 19 -1.77 -5.25 -10.19
CA ALA A 19 -2.80 -4.60 -10.99
C ALA A 19 -3.93 -4.00 -10.12
N PHE A 20 -4.30 -4.69 -9.03
CA PHE A 20 -5.29 -4.19 -8.08
C PHE A 20 -4.74 -2.99 -7.29
N PHE A 21 -3.47 -3.04 -6.87
CA PHE A 21 -2.79 -1.90 -6.28
C PHE A 21 -2.85 -0.66 -7.18
N TYR A 22 -2.46 -0.77 -8.46
CA TYR A 22 -2.50 0.36 -9.39
C TYR A 22 -3.92 0.84 -9.69
N LYS A 23 -4.93 -0.04 -9.65
CA LYS A 23 -6.34 0.38 -9.72
C LYS A 23 -6.72 1.21 -8.50
N LEU A 24 -6.27 0.84 -7.30
CA LEU A 24 -6.52 1.61 -6.08
C LEU A 24 -5.76 2.95 -6.10
N ASP A 25 -4.53 2.97 -6.61
CA ASP A 25 -3.70 4.18 -6.76
C ASP A 25 -4.42 5.20 -7.65
N LYS A 26 -4.96 4.75 -8.79
CA LYS A 26 -5.79 5.59 -9.67
C LYS A 26 -7.08 6.10 -9.02
N GLN A 27 -7.63 5.37 -8.05
CA GLN A 27 -8.82 5.76 -7.31
C GLN A 27 -8.50 6.62 -6.08
N GLY A 28 -7.23 6.90 -5.79
CA GLY A 28 -6.82 7.58 -4.56
C GLY A 28 -7.01 6.74 -3.29
N LYS A 29 -7.18 5.42 -3.44
CA LYS A 29 -7.43 4.46 -2.35
C LYS A 29 -6.23 3.56 -2.06
N ALA A 30 -5.08 3.81 -2.67
CA ALA A 30 -3.84 3.09 -2.35
C ALA A 30 -3.22 3.61 -1.04
N PRO A 31 -2.39 2.80 -0.34
CA PRO A 31 -1.60 3.30 0.76
C PRO A 31 -0.67 4.43 0.30
N GLN A 32 -0.37 5.35 1.20
CA GLN A 32 0.55 6.44 0.90
C GLN A 32 1.93 5.87 0.53
N THR A 33 2.41 6.22 -0.65
CA THR A 33 3.72 5.80 -1.14
C THR A 33 4.64 7.00 -1.27
N TYR A 34 5.92 6.80 -1.00
CA TYR A 34 6.94 7.81 -1.20
C TYR A 34 7.96 7.34 -2.25
N PRO A 35 8.49 8.25 -3.08
CA PRO A 35 9.55 7.92 -4.02
C PRO A 35 10.85 7.63 -3.25
N LEU A 36 11.51 6.53 -3.60
CA LEU A 36 12.84 6.18 -3.13
C LEU A 36 13.69 5.77 -4.33
N GLY A 37 14.36 6.78 -4.93
CA GLY A 37 15.07 6.63 -6.19
C GLY A 37 14.11 6.23 -7.31
N SER A 38 14.42 5.14 -8.01
CA SER A 38 13.59 4.62 -9.12
C SER A 38 12.38 3.80 -8.67
N ASN A 39 12.22 3.55 -7.36
CA ASN A 39 11.13 2.73 -6.82
C ASN A 39 10.21 3.53 -5.89
N ARG A 40 8.97 3.06 -5.75
CA ARG A 40 8.02 3.53 -4.72
C ARG A 40 8.09 2.61 -3.50
N ARG A 41 8.13 3.21 -2.31
CA ARG A 41 8.09 2.51 -1.03
C ARG A 41 6.85 2.92 -0.23
N ILE A 42 6.42 2.02 0.65
CA ILE A 42 5.27 2.15 1.53
C ILE A 42 5.80 2.03 2.96
N SER A 43 5.64 3.06 3.76
CA SER A 43 5.98 2.99 5.18
C SER A 43 5.00 2.08 5.92
N ARG A 44 5.46 1.44 7.02
CA ARG A 44 4.59 0.65 7.90
C ARG A 44 3.35 1.42 8.37
N ASP A 45 3.49 2.71 8.70
CA ASP A 45 2.36 3.55 9.10
C ASP A 45 1.31 3.69 7.98
N ALA A 46 1.75 3.98 6.76
CA ALA A 46 0.87 4.07 5.59
C ALA A 46 0.16 2.74 5.28
N HIS A 47 0.82 1.61 5.53
CA HIS A 47 0.21 0.29 5.42
C HIS A 47 -0.90 0.08 6.46
N VAL A 48 -0.65 0.41 7.72
CA VAL A 48 -1.64 0.29 8.79
C VAL A 48 -2.83 1.20 8.53
N ALA A 49 -2.58 2.47 8.20
CA ALA A 49 -3.63 3.44 7.88
C ALA A 49 -4.51 2.95 6.71
N TRP A 50 -3.90 2.37 5.68
CA TRP A 50 -4.64 1.79 4.56
C TRP A 50 -5.48 0.57 4.97
N ARG A 51 -4.93 -0.34 5.78
CA ARG A 51 -5.69 -1.50 6.28
C ARG A 51 -6.90 -1.06 7.10
N THR A 52 -6.73 -0.08 7.98
CA THR A 52 -7.83 0.48 8.77
C THR A 52 -8.90 1.12 7.88
N ALA A 53 -8.50 1.92 6.88
CA ALA A 53 -9.44 2.53 5.94
C ALA A 53 -10.26 1.48 5.17
N ARG A 54 -9.62 0.37 4.75
CA ARG A 54 -10.30 -0.73 4.04
C ARG A 54 -11.21 -1.54 4.95
N GLN A 55 -10.80 -1.75 6.21
CA GLN A 55 -11.64 -2.41 7.20
C GLN A 55 -12.89 -1.57 7.50
N ASN A 56 -12.76 -0.24 7.53
CA ASN A 56 -13.89 0.68 7.74
C ASN A 56 -14.78 0.84 6.49
N GLU A 57 -14.24 0.74 5.28
CA GLU A 57 -15.06 0.68 4.04
C GLU A 57 -15.88 -0.63 3.93
N ALA A 58 -15.45 -1.70 4.59
CA ALA A 58 -16.09 -3.01 4.53
C ALA A 58 -17.11 -3.25 5.66
N ALA A 59 -17.29 -2.29 6.58
CA ALA A 59 -18.26 -2.31 7.67
C ALA A 59 -19.49 -1.46 7.33
#